data_AF-A0A1J5FM06-F1
#
_entry.id   AF-A0A1J5FM06-F1
#
_cell.length_a   1.000
_cell.length_b   1.000
_cell.length_c   1.000
_cell.angle_alpha   90.00
_cell.angle_beta   90.00
_cell.angle_gamma   90.00
#
_symmetry.space_group_name_H-M   'P 1'
#
loop_
_entity.id
_entity.type
_entity.pdbx_description
1 polymer ?
#
loop_
_entity_poly.entity_id
_entity_poly.type
_entity_poly.pdbx_seq_one_letter_code
_entity_poly.pdbx_strand_id
1 'polypeptide(L)'
;MPNVLATQIASPADKPKHKISVLGVILTIILAVVVIILFERVMFDLNRLANPVIEQTVSQDGNQGYYGAGPYYVTEKSSLSSTRIYYPRERTEDYQLYRLLLHAAFVLPIFLLMFLLYYWVNLKKRNQNWHVVTWAYMAGASWVLLHLIGQTGSYVVAAYKNAAIYIILVFLAVILTALSVFLQKKKVENQ
;
A
#
# COMPACT_ATOMS: atom_id res chain seq x y z
N MET A 1 49.92 39.99 -39.06
CA MET A 1 49.49 38.58 -39.22
C MET A 1 48.90 38.12 -37.90
N PRO A 2 47.75 37.42 -37.92
CA PRO A 2 46.86 37.28 -36.77
C PRO A 2 47.26 36.11 -35.87
N ASN A 3 47.32 36.33 -34.56
CA ASN A 3 47.27 35.25 -33.56
C ASN A 3 45.83 35.13 -33.08
N VAL A 4 45.03 34.36 -33.81
CA VAL A 4 43.69 33.99 -33.37
C VAL A 4 43.86 32.86 -32.36
N LEU A 5 43.83 33.20 -31.08
CA LEU A 5 43.76 32.23 -29.99
C LEU A 5 42.51 31.38 -30.20
N ALA A 6 42.72 30.11 -30.55
CA ALA A 6 41.68 29.11 -30.60
C ALA A 6 41.06 28.99 -29.21
N THR A 7 39.93 29.68 -29.02
CA THR A 7 39.07 29.49 -27.85
C THR A 7 38.44 28.11 -28.05
N GLN A 8 39.06 27.07 -27.48
CA GLN A 8 38.40 25.79 -27.33
C GLN A 8 37.17 26.01 -26.45
N ILE A 9 36.02 26.17 -27.10
CA ILE A 9 34.72 26.10 -26.45
C ILE A 9 34.64 24.67 -25.90
N ALA A 10 34.81 24.53 -24.59
CA ALA A 10 34.57 23.28 -23.89
C ALA A 10 33.16 22.81 -24.26
N SER A 11 33.08 21.76 -25.07
CA SER A 11 31.82 21.12 -25.40
C SER A 11 31.13 20.73 -24.09
N PRO A 12 29.85 21.05 -23.88
CA PRO A 12 29.17 20.65 -22.66
C PRO A 12 29.26 19.13 -22.57
N ALA A 13 29.96 18.63 -21.55
CA ALA A 13 30.09 17.21 -21.31
C ALA A 13 28.68 16.61 -21.29
N ASP A 14 28.41 15.79 -22.31
CA ASP A 14 27.13 15.14 -22.52
C ASP A 14 26.81 14.37 -21.23
N LYS A 15 25.83 14.86 -20.46
CA LYS A 15 25.43 14.21 -19.22
C LYS A 15 25.09 12.76 -19.58
N PRO A 16 25.68 11.74 -18.94
CA PRO A 16 25.41 10.37 -19.31
C PRO A 16 23.90 10.14 -19.17
N LYS A 17 23.22 9.96 -20.31
CA LYS A 17 21.80 9.61 -20.34
C LYS A 17 21.67 8.29 -19.58
N HIS A 18 21.03 8.36 -18.42
CA HIS A 18 20.75 7.20 -17.58
C HIS A 18 20.01 6.15 -18.40
N LYS A 19 20.72 5.10 -18.82
CA LYS A 19 20.10 3.91 -19.39
C LYS A 19 19.55 3.09 -18.23
N ILE A 20 18.28 3.33 -17.90
CA ILE A 20 17.54 2.44 -17.00
C ILE A 20 17.56 1.05 -17.64
N SER A 21 18.16 0.07 -16.98
CA SER A 21 18.22 -1.30 -17.47
C SER A 21 16.82 -1.91 -17.45
N VAL A 22 16.34 -2.36 -18.62
CA VAL A 22 15.03 -3.04 -18.75
C VAL A 22 14.93 -4.22 -17.79
N LEU A 23 16.01 -4.99 -17.64
CA LEU A 23 16.09 -6.09 -16.68
C LEU A 23 15.88 -5.60 -15.23
N GLY A 24 16.46 -4.44 -14.89
CA GLY A 24 16.28 -3.82 -13.57
C GLY A 24 14.83 -3.44 -13.30
N VAL A 25 14.11 -2.91 -14.29
CA VAL A 25 12.68 -2.58 -14.18
C VAL A 25 11.85 -3.84 -13.97
N ILE A 26 12.10 -4.91 -14.73
CA ILE A 26 11.39 -6.18 -14.59
C ILE A 26 11.58 -6.76 -13.18
N LEU A 27 12.83 -6.81 -12.70
CA LEU A 27 13.14 -7.29 -11.35
C LEU A 27 12.47 -6.44 -10.26
N THR A 28 12.34 -5.14 -10.48
CA THR A 28 11.65 -4.21 -9.56
C THR A 28 10.16 -4.52 -9.47
N ILE A 29 9.51 -4.78 -10.60
CA ILE A 29 8.10 -5.15 -10.64
C ILE A 29 7.88 -6.49 -9.95
N ILE A 30 8.72 -7.49 -10.23
CA ILE A 30 8.68 -8.79 -9.55
C ILE A 30 8.84 -8.60 -8.04
N LEU A 31 9.82 -7.80 -7.61
CA LEU A 31 10.05 -7.51 -6.20
C LEU A 31 8.83 -6.86 -5.55
N ALA A 32 8.19 -5.88 -6.21
CA ALA A 32 6.98 -5.25 -5.70
C ALA A 32 5.83 -6.27 -5.53
N VAL A 33 5.62 -7.15 -6.52
CA VAL A 33 4.62 -8.21 -6.44
C VAL A 33 4.92 -9.18 -5.29
N VAL A 34 6.17 -9.61 -5.13
CA VAL A 34 6.59 -10.49 -4.04
C VAL A 34 6.36 -9.83 -2.68
N VAL A 35 6.67 -8.54 -2.54
CA VAL A 35 6.42 -7.78 -1.31
C VAL A 35 4.92 -7.71 -1.00
N ILE A 36 4.06 -7.51 -2.00
CA ILE A 36 2.61 -7.49 -1.83
C ILE A 36 2.11 -8.86 -1.37
N ILE A 37 2.51 -9.94 -2.04
CA ILE A 37 2.10 -11.32 -1.67
C ILE A 37 2.58 -11.67 -0.26
N LEU A 38 3.83 -11.33 0.08
CA LEU A 38 4.39 -11.54 1.40
C LEU A 38 3.58 -10.78 2.45
N PHE A 39 3.25 -9.53 2.17
CA PHE A 39 2.45 -8.70 3.08
C PHE A 39 1.06 -9.30 3.33
N GLU A 40 0.34 -9.68 2.28
CA GLU A 40 -0.98 -10.33 2.39
C GLU A 40 -0.91 -11.59 3.27
N ARG A 41 0.16 -12.37 3.10
CA ARG A 41 0.37 -13.57 3.91
C ARG A 41 0.65 -13.24 5.38
N VAL A 42 1.55 -12.30 5.63
CA VAL A 42 1.92 -11.88 6.99
C VAL A 42 0.71 -11.30 7.72
N MET A 43 -0.12 -10.49 7.06
CA MET A 43 -1.33 -9.95 7.67
C MET A 43 -2.35 -11.03 8.00
N PHE A 44 -2.54 -12.01 7.11
CA PHE A 44 -3.42 -13.14 7.39
C PHE A 44 -2.94 -13.95 8.60
N ASP A 45 -1.63 -14.25 8.65
CA ASP A 45 -1.05 -15.00 9.77
C ASP A 45 -1.09 -14.20 11.08
N LEU A 46 -0.79 -12.89 11.04
CA LEU A 46 -0.92 -12.01 12.21
C LEU A 46 -2.35 -11.93 12.71
N ASN A 47 -3.33 -11.77 11.81
CA ASN A 47 -4.73 -11.80 12.18
C ASN A 47 -5.08 -13.13 12.84
N ARG A 48 -4.66 -14.27 12.27
CA ARG A 48 -4.89 -15.61 12.85
C ARG A 48 -4.34 -15.75 14.27
N LEU A 49 -3.16 -15.18 14.53
CA LEU A 49 -2.45 -15.34 15.80
C LEU A 49 -2.88 -14.34 16.87
N ALA A 50 -3.14 -13.09 16.48
CA ALA A 50 -3.32 -11.98 17.41
C ALA A 50 -4.79 -11.56 17.59
N ASN A 51 -5.70 -11.94 16.70
CA ASN A 51 -7.10 -11.57 16.83
C ASN A 51 -7.80 -12.45 17.88
N PRO A 52 -8.29 -11.87 19.00
CA PRO A 52 -8.86 -12.65 20.10
C PRO A 52 -10.25 -13.21 19.81
N VAL A 53 -10.88 -12.80 18.70
CA VAL A 53 -12.21 -13.28 18.31
C VAL A 53 -12.14 -14.60 17.51
N ILE A 54 -10.94 -15.01 17.13
CA ILE A 54 -10.72 -16.25 16.38
C ILE A 54 -10.78 -17.45 17.32
N GLU A 55 -11.59 -18.43 16.95
CA GLU A 55 -11.61 -19.72 17.63
C GLU A 55 -10.44 -20.58 17.15
N GLN A 56 -9.33 -20.52 17.89
CA GLN A 56 -8.10 -21.22 17.51
C GLN A 56 -8.26 -22.73 17.51
N THR A 57 -9.04 -23.27 18.45
CA THR A 57 -9.33 -24.71 18.57
C THR A 57 -10.01 -25.23 17.30
N VAL A 58 -11.04 -24.53 16.84
CA VAL A 58 -11.79 -24.86 15.61
C VAL A 58 -10.95 -24.61 14.35
N SER A 59 -10.13 -23.56 14.36
CA SER A 59 -9.27 -23.22 13.22
C SER A 59 -8.07 -24.14 13.03
N GLN A 60 -7.68 -24.88 14.07
CA GLN A 60 -6.65 -25.91 14.02
C GLN A 60 -7.24 -27.31 13.75
N ASP A 61 -8.54 -27.50 14.01
CA ASP A 61 -9.21 -28.78 13.81
C ASP A 61 -9.41 -29.09 12.31
N GLY A 62 -9.11 -30.33 11.92
CA GLY A 62 -9.09 -30.79 10.53
C GLY A 62 -10.48 -30.92 9.89
N ASN A 63 -11.55 -30.82 10.68
CA ASN A 63 -12.94 -30.98 10.23
C ASN A 63 -13.53 -29.70 9.61
N GLN A 64 -12.90 -29.25 8.53
CA GLN A 64 -13.19 -27.98 7.86
C GLN A 64 -14.63 -27.89 7.30
N GLY A 65 -15.22 -29.01 6.89
CA GLY A 65 -16.57 -29.05 6.31
C GLY A 65 -17.69 -28.84 7.34
N TYR A 66 -17.49 -29.29 8.58
CA TYR A 66 -18.52 -29.27 9.61
C TYR A 66 -18.75 -27.85 10.16
N TYR A 67 -17.66 -27.14 10.48
CA TYR A 67 -17.73 -25.80 11.07
C TYR A 67 -18.00 -24.70 10.03
N GLY A 68 -17.55 -24.88 8.78
CA GLY A 68 -17.75 -23.90 7.71
C GLY A 68 -19.18 -23.85 7.15
N ALA A 69 -19.97 -24.92 7.32
CA ALA A 69 -21.36 -25.01 6.85
C ALA A 69 -22.41 -24.78 7.95
N GLY A 70 -21.98 -24.69 9.21
CA GLY A 70 -22.87 -24.50 10.37
C GLY A 70 -23.36 -23.05 10.54
N PRO A 71 -24.42 -22.82 11.34
CA PRO A 71 -24.97 -21.49 11.58
C PRO A 71 -24.11 -20.62 12.52
N TYR A 72 -23.23 -21.25 13.32
CA TYR A 72 -22.54 -20.61 14.43
C TYR A 72 -21.27 -19.84 14.03
N TYR A 73 -20.56 -20.32 13.01
CA TYR A 73 -19.26 -19.76 12.62
C TYR A 73 -19.30 -19.13 11.23
N VAL A 74 -18.45 -18.14 11.04
CA VAL A 74 -18.09 -17.59 9.74
C VAL A 74 -16.66 -18.02 9.43
N THR A 75 -16.39 -18.33 8.16
CA THR A 75 -15.08 -18.76 7.71
C THR A 75 -14.43 -17.73 6.79
N GLU A 76 -13.15 -17.47 7.01
CA GLU A 76 -12.30 -16.67 6.13
C GLU A 76 -11.10 -17.51 5.67
N LYS A 77 -10.71 -17.39 4.39
CA LYS A 77 -9.55 -18.09 3.83
C LYS A 77 -8.59 -17.11 3.18
N SER A 78 -7.30 -17.43 3.26
CA SER A 78 -6.30 -16.76 2.44
C SER A 78 -6.35 -17.28 1.01
N SER A 79 -6.19 -16.41 0.01
CA SER A 79 -5.97 -16.84 -1.38
C SER A 79 -4.63 -17.54 -1.58
N LEU A 80 -3.71 -17.42 -0.61
CA LEU A 80 -2.34 -17.93 -0.67
C LEU A 80 -2.16 -19.24 0.13
N SER A 81 -3.19 -19.74 0.82
CA SER A 81 -3.12 -21.01 1.55
C SER A 81 -4.47 -21.67 1.75
N SER A 82 -4.47 -22.98 1.99
CA SER A 82 -5.66 -23.72 2.42
C SER A 82 -6.10 -23.47 3.87
N THR A 83 -5.32 -22.71 4.65
CA THR A 83 -5.67 -22.37 6.04
C THR A 83 -6.94 -21.52 6.10
N ARG A 84 -7.84 -21.91 7.01
CA ARG A 84 -9.08 -21.20 7.29
C ARG A 84 -9.06 -20.64 8.70
N ILE A 85 -9.68 -19.49 8.86
CA ILE A 85 -9.97 -18.85 10.14
C ILE A 85 -11.46 -19.01 10.40
N TYR A 86 -11.82 -19.39 11.61
CA TYR A 86 -13.21 -19.42 12.06
C TYR A 86 -13.40 -18.45 13.22
N TYR A 87 -14.50 -17.71 13.18
CA TYR A 87 -14.91 -16.81 14.25
C TYR A 87 -16.43 -16.86 14.43
N PRO A 88 -16.96 -16.61 15.64
CA PRO A 88 -18.39 -16.66 15.91
C PRO A 88 -19.15 -15.62 15.08
N ARG A 89 -20.27 -16.01 14.48
CA ARG A 89 -21.07 -15.14 13.61
C ARG A 89 -21.57 -13.90 14.34
N GLU A 90 -21.95 -14.05 15.60
CA GLU A 90 -22.42 -12.96 16.46
C GLU A 90 -21.35 -11.90 16.76
N ARG A 91 -20.06 -12.25 16.61
CA ARG A 91 -18.91 -11.35 16.84
C ARG A 91 -18.23 -10.92 15.56
N THR A 92 -18.93 -10.95 14.43
CA THR A 92 -18.37 -10.56 13.13
C THR A 92 -17.84 -9.13 13.14
N GLU A 93 -18.56 -8.19 13.76
CA GLU A 93 -18.13 -6.78 13.82
C GLU A 93 -16.84 -6.61 14.62
N ASP A 94 -16.74 -7.24 15.79
CA ASP A 94 -15.52 -7.26 16.61
C ASP A 94 -14.35 -7.83 15.81
N TYR A 95 -14.55 -8.97 15.15
CA TYR A 95 -13.53 -9.62 14.34
C TYR A 95 -13.00 -8.68 13.24
N GLN A 96 -13.91 -8.02 12.52
CA GLN A 96 -13.55 -7.07 11.45
C GLN A 96 -12.78 -5.87 12.00
N LEU A 97 -13.20 -5.33 13.15
CA LEU A 97 -12.52 -4.23 13.82
C LEU A 97 -11.10 -4.62 14.27
N TYR A 98 -10.95 -5.75 14.96
CA TYR A 98 -9.63 -6.22 15.40
C TYR A 98 -8.71 -6.50 14.21
N ARG A 99 -9.23 -7.12 13.15
CA ARG A 99 -8.48 -7.35 11.92
C ARG A 99 -7.97 -6.02 11.33
N LEU A 100 -8.84 -5.01 11.25
CA LEU A 100 -8.50 -3.69 10.74
C LEU A 100 -7.44 -2.99 11.61
N LEU A 101 -7.60 -3.03 12.93
CA LEU A 101 -6.65 -2.45 13.87
C LEU A 101 -5.28 -3.11 13.78
N LEU A 102 -5.23 -4.44 13.68
CA LEU A 102 -3.98 -5.18 13.47
C LEU A 102 -3.32 -4.78 12.15
N HIS A 103 -4.09 -4.68 11.06
CA HIS A 103 -3.53 -4.22 9.78
C HIS A 103 -2.98 -2.80 9.90
N ALA A 104 -3.74 -1.86 10.47
CA ALA A 104 -3.31 -0.48 10.63
C ALA A 104 -2.02 -0.34 11.48
N ALA A 105 -1.95 -1.09 12.58
CA ALA A 105 -0.81 -1.08 13.50
C ALA A 105 0.51 -1.53 12.84
N PHE A 106 0.44 -2.36 11.80
CA PHE A 106 1.63 -2.79 11.05
C PHE A 106 1.86 -1.99 9.77
N VAL A 107 0.81 -1.67 9.03
CA VAL A 107 0.89 -0.94 7.75
C VAL A 107 1.45 0.46 7.93
N LEU A 108 0.94 1.22 8.90
CA LEU A 108 1.34 2.63 9.06
C LEU A 108 2.83 2.77 9.41
N PRO A 109 3.40 2.00 10.37
CA PRO A 109 4.83 2.05 10.64
C PRO A 109 5.68 1.58 9.46
N ILE A 110 5.30 0.49 8.77
CA ILE A 110 6.05 -0.02 7.62
C ILE A 110 6.03 1.00 6.48
N PHE A 111 4.87 1.59 6.18
CA PHE A 111 4.77 2.63 5.17
C PHE A 111 5.65 3.83 5.50
N LEU A 112 5.61 4.31 6.74
CA LEU A 112 6.43 5.43 7.19
C LEU A 112 7.93 5.09 7.12
N LEU A 113 8.34 3.88 7.52
CA LEU A 113 9.71 3.41 7.40
C LEU A 113 10.15 3.38 5.93
N MET A 114 9.34 2.82 5.03
CA MET A 114 9.67 2.76 3.59
C MET A 114 9.69 4.15 2.96
N PHE A 115 8.80 5.05 3.38
CA PHE A 115 8.82 6.44 2.95
C PHE A 115 10.10 7.17 3.42
N LEU A 116 10.53 6.98 4.66
CA LEU A 116 11.78 7.54 5.17
C LEU A 116 13.00 6.97 4.44
N LEU A 117 13.03 5.67 4.17
CA LEU A 117 14.09 5.03 3.38
C LEU A 117 14.13 5.57 1.96
N TYR A 118 12.97 5.67 1.31
CA TYR A 118 12.82 6.28 -0.01
C TYR A 118 13.34 7.72 -0.01
N TYR A 119 12.90 8.54 0.95
CA TYR A 119 13.35 9.92 1.11
C TYR A 119 14.87 9.99 1.27
N TRP A 120 15.42 9.18 2.17
CA TRP A 120 16.84 9.17 2.47
C TRP A 120 17.70 8.77 1.27
N VAL A 121 17.34 7.70 0.56
CA VAL A 121 18.12 7.20 -0.57
C VAL A 121 17.96 8.11 -1.78
N ASN A 122 16.73 8.50 -2.11
CA ASN A 122 16.46 9.19 -3.37
C ASN A 122 16.75 10.68 -3.34
N LEU A 123 16.45 11.37 -2.24
CA LEU A 123 16.67 12.82 -2.16
C LEU A 123 18.10 13.18 -1.75
N LYS A 124 18.77 12.35 -0.95
CA LYS A 124 20.20 12.55 -0.64
C LYS A 124 21.16 11.95 -1.67
N LYS A 125 20.65 11.38 -2.78
CA LYS A 125 21.41 10.83 -3.93
C LYS A 125 22.58 9.93 -3.52
N ARG A 126 22.41 9.16 -2.45
CA ARG A 126 23.54 8.57 -1.71
C ARG A 126 24.07 7.29 -2.36
N ASN A 127 23.27 6.62 -3.21
CA ASN A 127 23.70 5.48 -4.03
C ASN A 127 22.69 5.16 -5.14
N GLN A 128 23.10 5.29 -6.41
CA GLN A 128 22.24 5.06 -7.59
C GLN A 128 21.67 3.64 -7.69
N ASN A 129 22.37 2.62 -7.18
CA ASN A 129 21.93 1.24 -7.29
C ASN A 129 20.73 0.94 -6.38
N TRP A 130 20.60 1.66 -5.26
CA TRP A 130 19.50 1.46 -4.31
C TRP A 130 18.20 2.15 -4.73
N HIS A 131 18.26 3.14 -5.62
CA HIS A 131 17.06 3.88 -6.06
C HIS A 131 15.98 2.93 -6.60
N VAL A 132 16.39 2.02 -7.48
CA VAL A 132 15.49 1.08 -8.15
C VAL A 132 14.80 0.17 -7.11
N VAL A 133 15.55 -0.33 -6.14
CA VAL A 133 15.04 -1.19 -5.07
C VAL A 133 14.10 -0.42 -4.13
N THR A 134 14.46 0.81 -3.73
CA THR A 134 13.59 1.64 -2.88
C THR A 134 12.28 2.02 -3.56
N TRP A 135 12.27 2.16 -4.89
CA TRP A 135 11.03 2.36 -5.64
C TRP A 135 10.11 1.14 -5.58
N ALA A 136 10.64 -0.09 -5.70
CA ALA A 136 9.82 -1.30 -5.54
C ALA A 136 9.18 -1.36 -4.15
N TYR A 137 9.97 -1.14 -3.10
CA TYR A 137 9.45 -1.16 -1.73
C TYR A 137 8.44 -0.06 -1.47
N MET A 138 8.68 1.15 -1.98
CA MET A 138 7.73 2.26 -1.85
C MET A 138 6.42 1.97 -2.58
N ALA A 139 6.48 1.37 -3.78
CA ALA A 139 5.30 0.96 -4.54
C ALA A 139 4.51 -0.12 -3.79
N GLY A 140 5.18 -1.14 -3.27
CA GLY A 140 4.56 -2.19 -2.44
C GLY A 140 3.93 -1.62 -1.17
N ALA A 141 4.64 -0.76 -0.44
CA ALA A 141 4.11 -0.11 0.76
C ALA A 141 2.91 0.80 0.45
N SER A 142 2.94 1.51 -0.68
CA SER A 142 1.80 2.35 -1.12
C SER A 142 0.59 1.50 -1.47
N TRP A 143 0.78 0.38 -2.18
CA TRP A 143 -0.30 -0.57 -2.47
C TRP A 143 -0.95 -1.08 -1.19
N VAL A 144 -0.14 -1.49 -0.23
CA VAL A 144 -0.58 -1.98 1.08
C VAL A 144 -1.37 -0.90 1.85
N LEU A 145 -0.91 0.36 1.82
CA LEU A 145 -1.63 1.48 2.41
C LEU A 145 -3.00 1.70 1.74
N LEU A 146 -3.05 1.66 0.41
CA LEU A 146 -4.31 1.76 -0.33
C LEU A 146 -5.26 0.60 0.00
N HIS A 147 -4.73 -0.61 0.17
CA HIS A 147 -5.51 -1.77 0.59
C HIS A 147 -6.13 -1.55 1.99
N LEU A 148 -5.34 -1.04 2.96
CA LEU A 148 -5.84 -0.68 4.28
C LEU A 148 -6.93 0.40 4.22
N ILE A 149 -6.76 1.43 3.40
CA ILE A 149 -7.77 2.47 3.20
C ILE A 149 -9.07 1.85 2.64
N GLY A 150 -8.95 0.94 1.67
CA GLY A 150 -10.08 0.21 1.11
C GLY A 150 -10.81 -0.65 2.15
N GLN A 151 -10.08 -1.39 2.98
CA GLN A 151 -10.64 -2.18 4.09
C GLN A 151 -11.32 -1.28 5.13
N THR A 152 -10.71 -0.14 5.47
CA THR A 152 -11.29 0.84 6.41
C THR A 152 -12.59 1.40 5.84
N GLY A 153 -12.58 1.81 4.57
CA GLY A 153 -13.76 2.36 3.90
C GLY A 153 -14.92 1.36 3.85
N SER A 154 -14.64 0.11 3.49
CA SER A 154 -15.68 -0.93 3.46
C SER A 154 -16.24 -1.25 4.85
N TYR A 155 -15.39 -1.30 5.88
CA TYR A 155 -15.83 -1.44 7.27
C TYR A 155 -16.74 -0.28 7.70
N VAL A 156 -16.34 0.98 7.45
CA VAL A 156 -17.12 2.16 7.84
C VAL A 156 -18.47 2.20 7.11
N VAL A 157 -18.50 1.87 5.82
CA VAL A 157 -19.76 1.78 5.06
C VAL A 157 -20.69 0.71 5.62
N ALA A 158 -20.14 -0.44 6.02
CA ALA A 158 -20.92 -1.56 6.56
C ALA A 158 -21.44 -1.27 7.99
N ALA A 159 -20.57 -0.80 8.89
CA ALA A 159 -20.89 -0.59 10.30
C ALA A 159 -21.61 0.74 10.56
N TYR A 160 -21.30 1.80 9.79
CA TYR A 160 -21.78 3.16 10.05
C TYR A 160 -22.28 3.84 8.77
N LYS A 161 -23.40 3.34 8.23
CA LYS A 161 -24.01 3.84 6.98
C LYS A 161 -24.14 5.37 6.93
N ASN A 162 -24.56 6.00 8.03
CA ASN A 162 -24.69 7.46 8.10
C ASN A 162 -23.32 8.17 8.12
N ALA A 163 -22.34 7.65 8.88
CA ALA A 163 -21.00 8.23 8.94
C ALA A 163 -20.28 8.13 7.59
N ALA A 164 -20.48 7.03 6.86
CA ALA A 164 -19.93 6.84 5.52
C ALA A 164 -20.40 7.91 4.53
N ILE A 165 -21.69 8.28 4.58
CA ILE A 165 -22.24 9.37 3.75
C ILE A 165 -21.50 10.68 4.05
N TYR A 166 -21.33 11.04 5.33
CA TYR A 166 -20.61 12.26 5.70
C TYR A 166 -19.15 12.24 5.25
N ILE A 167 -18.45 11.12 5.39
CA ILE A 167 -17.06 10.98 4.95
C ILE A 167 -16.95 11.16 3.43
N ILE A 168 -17.84 10.55 2.65
CA ILE A 168 -17.87 10.70 1.19
C ILE A 168 -18.12 12.16 0.81
N LEU A 169 -19.08 12.83 1.47
CA LEU A 169 -19.39 14.24 1.21
C LEU A 169 -18.20 15.16 1.51
N VAL A 170 -17.48 14.94 2.61
CA VAL A 170 -16.26 15.69 2.94
C VAL A 170 -15.19 15.46 1.87
N PHE A 171 -14.97 14.21 1.46
CA PHE A 171 -13.97 13.90 0.44
C PHE A 171 -14.31 14.54 -0.91
N LEU A 172 -15.59 14.49 -1.30
CA LEU A 172 -16.09 15.16 -2.51
C LEU A 172 -15.90 16.68 -2.42
N ALA A 173 -16.20 17.30 -1.28
CA ALA A 173 -15.99 18.73 -1.07
C ALA A 173 -14.51 19.12 -1.20
N VAL A 174 -13.58 18.32 -0.66
CA VAL A 174 -12.13 18.55 -0.79
C VAL A 174 -11.69 18.44 -2.25
N ILE A 175 -12.11 17.39 -2.98
CA ILE A 175 -11.78 17.21 -4.41
C ILE A 175 -12.30 18.38 -5.23
N LEU A 176 -13.57 18.76 -5.06
CA LEU A 176 -14.18 19.87 -5.79
C LEU A 176 -13.49 21.20 -5.48
N THR A 177 -13.11 21.42 -4.22
CA THR A 177 -12.35 22.62 -3.82
C THR A 177 -10.98 22.65 -4.48
N ALA A 178 -10.22 21.55 -4.43
CA ALA A 178 -8.91 21.45 -5.05
C ALA A 178 -8.98 21.64 -6.59
N LEU A 179 -9.98 21.03 -7.23
CA LEU A 179 -10.22 21.17 -8.67
C LEU A 179 -10.57 22.63 -9.03
N SER A 180 -11.43 23.28 -8.23
CA SER A 180 -11.78 24.69 -8.42
C SER A 180 -10.57 25.60 -8.32
N VAL A 181 -9.73 25.42 -7.29
CA VAL A 181 -8.48 26.18 -7.12
C VAL A 181 -7.51 25.93 -8.28
N PHE A 182 -7.37 24.69 -8.72
CA PHE A 182 -6.52 24.34 -9.85
C PHE A 182 -6.99 24.98 -11.16
N LEU A 183 -8.29 24.93 -11.45
CA LEU A 183 -8.88 25.55 -12.64
C LEU A 183 -8.73 27.07 -12.62
N GLN A 184 -8.90 27.72 -11.46
CA GLN A 184 -8.66 29.15 -11.32
C GLN A 184 -7.19 29.51 -11.59
N LYS A 185 -6.23 28.80 -11.00
CA LYS A 185 -4.80 29.03 -11.24
C LYS A 185 -4.44 28.88 -12.72
N LYS A 186 -4.92 27.82 -13.37
CA LYS A 186 -4.67 27.58 -14.80
C LYS A 186 -5.27 28.68 -15.67
N LYS A 187 -6.43 29.24 -15.30
CA LYS A 187 -7.07 30.33 -16.06
C LYS A 187 -6.32 31.66 -15.92
N VAL A 188 -5.74 31.92 -14.74
CA VAL A 188 -4.91 33.11 -14.48
C VAL A 188 -3.55 33.03 -15.16
N GLU A 189 -2.91 31.86 -15.26
CA GLU A 189 -1.62 31.69 -15.97
C GLU A 189 -1.72 31.78 -17.50
N ASN A 190 -2.92 31.61 -18.08
CA ASN A 190 -3.15 31.68 -19.53
C ASN A 190 -3.76 33.03 -19.98
N GLN A 191 -3.82 34.02 -19.08
CA GLN A 191 -4.13 35.41 -19.39
C GLN A 191 -2.84 36.24 -19.34
#